data_AF-A0A480P976-F1
#
_entry.id   AF-A0A480P976-F1
#
_cell.length_a   1.000
_cell.length_b   1.000
_cell.length_c   1.000
_cell.angle_alpha   90.00
_cell.angle_beta   90.00
_cell.angle_gamma   90.00
#
_symmetry.space_group_name_H-M   'P 1'
#
loop_
_entity.id
_entity.type
_entity.pdbx_description
1 polymer ?
#
loop_
_entity_poly.entity_id
_entity_poly.type
_entity_poly.pdbx_seq_one_letter_code
_entity_poly.pdbx_strand_id
1 'polypeptide(L)'
;MAQASSSWKERGAHGRSPLPNSGGSQAAALHLHKLKYNSPWKDSRGDISLILSEFAEFNKVLLGSGSQAAPRDPEPSEAAAPAPGPPCPRPASYEDLVADLCASLRVKLERVVKEACARTFLFHLVETADESFFLRTKNLLRKGGHAEMEPQRFCQAFPRENDTLLVIIRNEDIASHLHQIPALLRLKRLPGVLFAGVDSPEDVLHHTYQELFRAGGFVVSDGRILDSVSLVQLKEIVRILEKLNASGRWKWLLHYREIKKLKEDVRVDSTACKKNLILKSYQSANILELLHYHECDSRPSTKAEHLQCLLTLQIQRVHARFAVFLTGTSPPGFASPS
;
A
#
# COMPACT_ATOMS: atom_id res chain seq x y z
N MET A 1 51.47 28.40 25.71
CA MET A 1 51.19 29.75 26.25
C MET A 1 49.75 30.07 25.92
N ALA A 2 48.85 29.86 26.88
CA ALA A 2 48.24 30.92 27.71
C ALA A 2 47.24 31.77 26.87
N GLN A 3 45.93 31.58 27.05
CA GLN A 3 45.05 32.41 27.93
C GLN A 3 45.04 33.90 27.50
N ALA A 4 43.96 34.67 27.50
CA ALA A 4 42.56 34.49 27.87
C ALA A 4 41.79 35.80 27.53
N SER A 5 40.47 35.68 27.35
CA SER A 5 39.40 36.48 27.98
C SER A 5 39.41 38.03 28.06
N SER A 6 38.23 38.61 27.83
CA SER A 6 37.44 39.52 28.72
C SER A 6 36.55 40.44 27.85
N SER A 7 35.22 40.39 27.92
CA SER A 7 34.25 40.74 28.99
C SER A 7 34.10 42.25 29.26
N TRP A 8 32.93 42.79 28.90
CA TRP A 8 32.27 43.97 29.49
C TRP A 8 30.75 43.64 29.48
N LYS A 9 30.08 43.30 30.59
CA LYS A 9 29.38 44.15 31.61
C LYS A 9 28.40 45.15 30.96
N GLU A 10 27.14 45.36 31.37
CA GLU A 10 26.48 45.33 32.70
C GLU A 10 24.93 45.44 32.49
N ARG A 11 24.07 44.58 33.10
CA ARG A 11 23.20 44.80 34.30
C ARG A 11 21.99 45.73 34.08
N GLY A 12 20.73 45.25 34.15
CA GLY A 12 19.86 45.16 35.36
C GLY A 12 18.49 45.80 35.01
N ALA A 13 17.33 45.57 35.64
CA ALA A 13 16.92 44.86 36.84
C ALA A 13 15.38 44.65 36.83
N HIS A 14 14.91 43.92 37.84
CA HIS A 14 13.56 43.39 38.10
C HIS A 14 12.44 44.40 38.40
N GLY A 15 11.18 43.96 38.26
CA GLY A 15 10.00 44.57 38.89
C GLY A 15 8.75 43.67 38.82
N ARG A 16 8.15 43.38 39.99
CA ARG A 16 7.01 42.49 40.24
C ARG A 16 5.64 43.10 39.83
N SER A 17 4.66 42.18 39.68
CA SER A 17 3.21 42.34 39.42
C SER A 17 2.45 43.19 40.46
N PRO A 18 1.22 43.66 40.15
CA PRO A 18 -0.01 42.90 40.48
C PRO A 18 -1.20 43.00 39.47
N LEU A 19 -2.10 42.01 39.55
CA LEU A 19 -3.44 41.91 38.93
C LEU A 19 -4.38 43.06 39.39
N PRO A 20 -5.45 43.38 38.63
CA PRO A 20 -6.75 42.75 38.93
C PRO A 20 -7.60 42.35 37.71
N ASN A 21 -8.64 41.62 38.05
CA ASN A 21 -9.62 40.84 37.28
C ASN A 21 -10.61 41.70 36.46
N SER A 22 -10.94 41.31 35.22
CA SER A 22 -12.27 41.54 34.62
C SER A 22 -12.50 40.59 33.45
N GLY A 23 -13.55 39.77 33.55
CA GLY A 23 -13.94 38.79 32.56
C GLY A 23 -14.52 39.39 31.28
N GLY A 24 -14.42 38.63 30.20
CA GLY A 24 -15.04 38.91 28.92
C GLY A 24 -14.53 37.93 27.88
N SER A 25 -15.32 36.90 27.59
CA SER A 25 -15.07 35.93 26.52
C SER A 25 -14.88 36.66 25.18
N GLN A 26 -13.63 36.83 24.78
CA GLN A 26 -13.30 37.26 23.43
C GLN A 26 -13.10 36.00 22.59
N ALA A 27 -14.16 35.63 21.86
CA ALA A 27 -14.13 34.58 20.86
C ALA A 27 -12.96 34.85 19.90
N ALA A 28 -12.07 33.86 19.77
CA ALA A 28 -10.92 33.91 18.90
C ALA A 28 -11.37 34.18 17.46
N ALA A 29 -11.18 35.41 17.00
CA ALA A 29 -11.23 35.74 15.59
C ALA A 29 -10.23 34.82 14.87
N LEU A 30 -10.74 33.93 14.02
CA LEU A 30 -9.95 32.99 13.24
C LEU A 30 -9.06 33.77 12.26
N HIS A 31 -7.83 34.04 12.68
CA HIS A 31 -6.76 34.65 11.88
C HIS A 31 -6.25 33.65 10.83
N LEU A 32 -7.03 33.35 9.80
CA LEU A 32 -6.59 32.55 8.65
C LEU A 32 -5.86 33.37 7.57
N HIS A 33 -5.62 34.67 7.79
CA HIS A 33 -4.93 35.54 6.82
C HIS A 33 -3.39 35.37 6.80
N LYS A 34 -2.86 34.18 7.12
CA LYS A 34 -1.41 33.90 7.16
C LYS A 34 -0.91 32.84 6.17
N LEU A 35 -1.71 32.43 5.19
CA LEU A 35 -1.19 31.67 4.05
C LEU A 35 -0.67 32.63 2.96
N LYS A 36 0.40 33.38 3.29
CA LYS A 36 1.27 33.98 2.28
C LYS A 36 2.29 32.94 1.85
N TYR A 37 2.12 32.38 0.66
CA TYR A 37 3.09 31.48 0.04
C TYR A 37 4.06 32.26 -0.85
N ASN A 38 5.22 32.58 -0.30
CA ASN A 38 6.44 32.77 -1.07
C ASN A 38 7.50 31.89 -0.41
N SER A 39 7.79 30.71 -0.96
CA SER A 39 9.00 29.97 -0.60
C SER A 39 9.77 29.57 -1.86
N PRO A 40 11.09 29.87 -1.91
CA PRO A 40 11.95 29.40 -2.98
C PRO A 40 12.28 27.92 -2.72
N TRP A 41 11.64 27.03 -3.47
CA TRP A 41 12.24 25.89 -4.17
C TRP A 41 13.35 25.14 -3.41
N LYS A 42 12.97 24.12 -2.64
CA LYS A 42 13.65 22.80 -2.53
C LYS A 42 12.95 21.93 -1.49
N ASP A 43 12.78 20.65 -1.84
CA ASP A 43 12.51 19.48 -0.98
C ASP A 43 11.07 18.90 -1.00
N SER A 44 10.89 17.76 -1.67
CA SER A 44 9.63 16.99 -1.80
C SER A 44 9.17 16.32 -0.51
N ARG A 45 10.07 16.14 0.47
CA ARG A 45 9.66 15.75 1.83
C ARG A 45 8.79 16.81 2.50
N GLY A 46 9.00 18.08 2.14
CA GLY A 46 8.13 19.18 2.56
C GLY A 46 6.74 19.02 1.97
N ASP A 47 6.63 18.66 0.69
CA ASP A 47 5.34 18.57 0.00
C ASP A 47 4.44 17.43 0.50
N ILE A 48 5.00 16.25 0.80
CA ILE A 48 4.23 15.14 1.41
C ILE A 48 3.76 15.52 2.83
N SER A 49 4.65 16.14 3.61
CA SER A 49 4.33 16.60 4.96
C SER A 49 3.24 17.68 4.96
N LEU A 50 3.27 18.58 3.97
CA LEU A 50 2.26 19.61 3.76
C LEU A 50 0.89 19.03 3.40
N ILE A 51 0.85 18.01 2.53
CA ILE A 51 -0.40 17.30 2.20
C ILE A 51 -1.00 16.66 3.46
N LEU A 52 -0.18 15.97 4.26
CA LEU A 52 -0.63 15.32 5.49
C LEU A 52 -1.08 16.32 6.55
N SER A 53 -0.37 17.45 6.71
CA SER A 53 -0.76 18.50 7.66
C SER A 53 -2.05 19.20 7.24
N GLU A 54 -2.25 19.49 5.96
CA GLU A 54 -3.49 20.11 5.47
C GLU A 54 -4.69 19.17 5.61
N PHE A 55 -4.50 17.88 5.35
CA PHE A 55 -5.55 16.88 5.59
C PHE A 55 -5.92 16.79 7.08
N ALA A 56 -4.93 16.84 7.97
CA ALA A 56 -5.17 16.85 9.41
C ALA A 56 -5.89 18.13 9.88
N GLU A 57 -5.52 19.30 9.36
CA GLU A 57 -6.19 20.58 9.64
C GLU A 57 -7.64 20.58 9.13
N PHE A 58 -7.88 20.07 7.93
CA PHE A 58 -9.23 19.92 7.36
C PHE A 58 -10.13 19.04 8.23
N ASN A 59 -9.64 17.88 8.66
CA ASN A 59 -10.41 16.98 9.53
C ASN A 59 -10.79 17.64 10.88
N LYS A 60 -9.91 18.50 11.43
CA LYS A 60 -10.24 19.27 12.66
C LYS A 60 -11.36 20.28 12.41
N VAL A 61 -11.34 20.99 11.28
CA VAL A 61 -12.38 21.97 10.93
C VAL A 61 -13.73 21.30 10.72
N LEU A 62 -13.76 20.17 10.01
CA LEU A 62 -14.98 19.38 9.75
C LEU A 62 -15.61 18.85 11.05
N LEU A 63 -14.79 18.39 12.00
CA LEU A 63 -15.27 17.89 13.30
C LEU A 63 -15.65 19.03 14.27
N GLY A 64 -15.06 20.22 14.12
CA GLY A 64 -15.36 21.39 14.94
C GLY A 64 -16.66 22.12 14.58
N SER A 65 -17.13 22.01 13.33
CA SER A 65 -18.35 22.70 12.87
C SER A 65 -19.66 21.98 13.21
N GLY A 66 -19.61 20.72 13.65
CA GLY A 66 -20.79 19.91 13.94
C GLY A 66 -21.41 20.08 15.34
N SER A 67 -20.91 21.02 16.16
CA SER A 67 -21.35 21.18 17.56
C SER A 67 -21.58 22.64 17.92
N GLN A 68 -22.62 23.25 17.34
CA GLN A 68 -23.34 24.37 17.96
C GLN A 68 -24.55 24.78 17.09
N ALA A 69 -25.75 24.49 17.58
CA ALA A 69 -26.90 25.43 17.64
C ALA A 69 -28.19 24.64 17.91
N ALA A 70 -28.58 24.55 19.19
CA ALA A 70 -29.99 24.41 19.54
C ALA A 70 -30.65 25.81 19.41
N PRO A 71 -31.82 25.95 18.80
CA PRO A 71 -32.47 27.25 18.69
C PRO A 71 -33.12 27.62 20.02
N ARG A 72 -32.76 28.79 20.57
CA ARG A 72 -33.58 29.48 21.57
C ARG A 72 -34.18 30.70 20.88
N ASP A 73 -35.50 30.71 20.78
CA ASP A 73 -36.29 31.86 20.36
C ASP A 73 -36.15 33.02 21.36
N PRO A 74 -36.26 34.27 20.89
CA PRO A 74 -37.05 35.24 21.63
C PRO A 74 -38.04 36.03 20.76
N GLU A 75 -39.18 36.28 21.39
CA GLU A 75 -40.36 37.11 21.02
C GLU A 75 -40.06 38.53 20.49
N PRO A 76 -41.03 39.20 19.85
CA PRO A 76 -40.82 40.33 18.95
C PRO A 76 -40.83 41.69 19.68
N SER A 77 -39.96 42.61 19.25
CA SER A 77 -40.08 44.03 19.57
C SER A 77 -39.76 44.88 18.33
N GLU A 78 -40.68 45.80 18.03
CA GLU A 78 -40.76 46.63 16.84
C GLU A 78 -39.71 47.75 16.77
N ALA A 79 -39.35 48.06 15.51
CA ALA A 79 -38.95 49.36 14.96
C ALA A 79 -37.55 49.94 15.30
N ALA A 80 -36.61 49.74 14.37
CA ALA A 80 -35.94 50.84 13.65
C ALA A 80 -35.08 50.26 12.51
N ALA A 81 -35.24 50.77 11.29
CA ALA A 81 -34.46 50.36 10.12
C ALA A 81 -33.02 50.91 10.20
N PRO A 82 -31.96 50.08 10.03
CA PRO A 82 -30.62 50.59 9.81
C PRO A 82 -30.32 50.69 8.30
N ALA A 83 -29.68 51.79 7.93
CA ALA A 83 -29.20 52.13 6.59
C ALA A 83 -28.26 51.05 5.99
N PRO A 84 -28.13 50.95 4.65
CA PRO A 84 -27.32 49.91 4.02
C PRO A 84 -25.82 50.15 4.25
N GLY A 85 -25.22 49.33 5.11
CA GLY A 85 -23.77 49.19 5.20
C GLY A 85 -23.17 48.52 3.95
N PRO A 86 -21.86 48.64 3.72
CA PRO A 86 -21.20 48.07 2.55
C PRO A 86 -21.37 46.53 2.51
N PRO A 87 -21.45 45.92 1.31
CA PRO A 87 -21.67 44.48 1.21
C PRO A 87 -20.52 43.73 1.88
N CYS A 88 -20.85 43.02 2.96
CA CYS A 88 -19.96 42.08 3.62
C CYS A 88 -19.50 41.03 2.59
N PRO A 89 -18.20 40.69 2.50
CA PRO A 89 -17.75 39.59 1.65
C PRO A 89 -18.47 38.33 2.13
N ARG A 90 -19.26 37.70 1.25
CA ARG A 90 -19.88 36.42 1.57
C ARG A 90 -18.74 35.45 1.91
N PRO A 91 -18.76 34.77 3.07
CA PRO A 91 -17.79 33.71 3.33
C PRO A 91 -17.90 32.69 2.20
N ALA A 92 -16.76 32.27 1.66
CA ALA A 92 -16.70 31.23 0.64
C ALA A 92 -17.60 30.08 1.07
N SER A 93 -18.47 29.62 0.15
CA SER A 93 -19.36 28.52 0.48
C SER A 93 -18.52 27.28 0.81
N TYR A 94 -19.03 26.39 1.64
CA TYR A 94 -18.34 25.13 1.95
C TYR A 94 -17.93 24.38 0.68
N GLU A 95 -18.74 24.46 -0.37
CA GLU A 95 -18.44 23.91 -1.70
C GLU A 95 -17.21 24.54 -2.36
N ASP A 96 -17.03 25.86 -2.25
CA ASP A 96 -15.85 26.56 -2.78
C ASP A 96 -14.58 26.12 -2.03
N LEU A 97 -14.65 25.94 -0.71
CA LEU A 97 -13.54 25.45 0.10
C LEU A 97 -13.16 24.00 -0.26
N VAL A 98 -14.14 23.13 -0.49
CA VAL A 98 -13.91 21.75 -0.94
C VAL A 98 -13.31 21.73 -2.35
N ALA A 99 -13.80 22.58 -3.26
CA ALA A 99 -13.28 22.69 -4.61
C ALA A 99 -11.83 23.17 -4.63
N ASP A 100 -11.50 24.19 -3.84
CA ASP A 100 -10.14 24.72 -3.69
C ASP A 100 -9.18 23.67 -3.10
N LEU A 101 -9.62 22.93 -2.08
CA LEU A 101 -8.84 21.84 -1.50
C LEU A 101 -8.59 20.73 -2.53
N CYS A 102 -9.60 20.33 -3.30
CA CYS A 102 -9.47 19.31 -4.32
C CYS A 102 -8.55 19.77 -5.46
N ALA A 103 -8.62 21.05 -5.86
CA ALA A 103 -7.70 21.62 -6.85
C ALA A 103 -6.25 21.65 -6.33
N SER A 104 -6.04 22.13 -5.10
CA SER A 104 -4.73 22.14 -4.43
C SER A 104 -4.15 20.73 -4.31
N LEU A 105 -4.94 19.76 -3.87
CA LEU A 105 -4.51 18.37 -3.73
C LEU A 105 -4.12 17.76 -5.07
N ARG A 106 -4.91 18.01 -6.13
CA ARG A 106 -4.58 17.54 -7.49
C ARG A 106 -3.24 18.08 -7.95
N VAL A 107 -3.00 19.39 -7.83
CA VAL A 107 -1.73 20.01 -8.23
C VAL A 107 -0.55 19.46 -7.41
N LYS A 108 -0.74 19.27 -6.10
CA LYS A 108 0.32 18.70 -5.25
C LYS A 108 0.62 17.24 -5.58
N LEU A 109 -0.41 16.43 -5.85
CA LEU A 109 -0.25 15.05 -6.29
C LEU A 109 0.41 14.98 -7.67
N GLU A 110 -0.01 15.80 -8.62
CA GLU A 110 0.64 15.90 -9.94
C GLU A 110 2.12 16.25 -9.83
N ARG A 111 2.49 17.14 -8.90
CA ARG A 111 3.89 17.49 -8.65
C ARG A 111 4.67 16.32 -8.04
N VAL A 112 4.10 15.62 -7.05
CA VAL A 112 4.71 14.41 -6.48
C VAL A 112 4.91 13.33 -7.53
N VAL A 113 3.91 13.12 -8.40
CA VAL A 113 3.98 12.18 -9.52
C VAL A 113 5.07 12.62 -10.50
N LYS A 114 5.07 13.87 -10.97
CA LYS A 114 6.09 14.38 -11.89
C LYS A 114 7.52 14.23 -11.35
N GLU A 115 7.73 14.51 -10.07
CA GLU A 115 9.05 14.36 -9.43
C GLU A 115 9.43 12.89 -9.24
N ALA A 116 8.48 12.02 -8.89
CA ALA A 116 8.71 10.58 -8.82
C ALA A 116 9.03 9.97 -10.20
N CYS A 117 8.34 10.41 -11.25
CA CYS A 117 8.57 10.01 -12.64
C CYS A 117 9.91 10.55 -13.19
N ALA A 118 10.43 11.66 -12.67
CA ALA A 118 11.72 12.22 -13.07
C ALA A 118 12.92 11.44 -12.53
N ARG A 119 12.72 10.50 -11.59
CA ARG A 119 13.80 9.68 -11.04
C ARG A 119 14.21 8.60 -12.01
N THR A 120 15.50 8.56 -12.34
CA THR A 120 16.10 7.45 -13.07
C THR A 120 16.07 6.18 -12.21
N PHE A 121 15.55 5.09 -12.76
CA PHE A 121 15.57 3.76 -12.15
C PHE A 121 16.48 2.79 -12.89
N LEU A 122 16.77 1.67 -12.24
CA LEU A 122 17.41 0.52 -12.85
C LEU A 122 16.36 -0.38 -13.50
N PHE A 123 16.67 -1.00 -14.64
CA PHE A 123 15.73 -1.90 -15.29
C PHE A 123 16.36 -3.22 -15.71
N HIS A 124 15.55 -4.27 -15.71
CA HIS A 124 15.86 -5.56 -16.31
C HIS A 124 14.74 -5.92 -17.29
N LEU A 125 15.11 -6.30 -18.51
CA LEU A 125 14.16 -6.73 -19.52
C LEU A 125 14.27 -8.25 -19.69
N VAL A 126 13.14 -8.94 -19.55
CA VAL A 126 13.04 -10.37 -19.76
C VAL A 126 12.98 -10.62 -21.27
N GLU A 127 14.13 -10.93 -21.86
CA GLU A 127 14.26 -11.18 -23.29
C GLU A 127 13.69 -12.55 -23.67
N THR A 128 12.86 -12.55 -24.69
CA THR A 128 12.30 -13.74 -25.36
C THR A 128 12.61 -13.66 -26.87
N ALA A 129 11.89 -14.37 -27.73
CA ALA A 129 12.28 -14.57 -29.13
C ALA A 129 12.27 -13.30 -30.03
N ASP A 130 11.54 -12.24 -29.67
CA ASP A 130 11.44 -11.01 -30.49
C ASP A 130 12.52 -9.97 -30.15
N GLU A 131 13.70 -10.11 -30.74
CA GLU A 131 14.84 -9.20 -30.51
C GLU A 131 14.54 -7.73 -30.83
N SER A 132 13.61 -7.44 -31.76
CA SER A 132 13.33 -6.09 -32.22
C SER A 132 12.64 -5.24 -31.16
N PHE A 133 11.66 -5.81 -30.46
CA PHE A 133 10.97 -5.19 -29.34
C PHE A 133 11.93 -4.89 -28.19
N PHE A 134 12.79 -5.86 -27.85
CA PHE A 134 13.72 -5.72 -26.72
C PHE A 134 14.75 -4.64 -26.98
N LEU A 135 15.34 -4.62 -28.18
CA LEU A 135 16.31 -3.59 -28.55
C LEU A 135 15.69 -2.18 -28.55
N ARG A 136 14.47 -2.04 -29.09
CA ARG A 136 13.73 -0.76 -29.07
C ARG A 136 13.49 -0.29 -27.64
N THR A 137 13.01 -1.18 -26.77
CA THR A 137 12.71 -0.87 -25.36
C THR A 137 13.96 -0.46 -24.59
N LYS A 138 15.07 -1.21 -24.72
CA LYS A 138 16.35 -0.85 -24.08
C LYS A 138 16.85 0.51 -24.54
N ASN A 139 16.80 0.79 -25.84
CA ASN A 139 17.24 2.06 -26.40
C ASN A 139 16.37 3.22 -25.90
N LEU A 140 15.05 3.02 -25.80
CA LEU A 140 14.12 4.02 -25.30
C LEU A 140 14.39 4.35 -23.82
N LEU A 141 14.56 3.32 -22.98
CA LEU A 141 14.84 3.50 -21.56
C LEU A 141 16.21 4.14 -21.30
N ARG A 142 17.24 3.74 -22.06
CA ARG A 142 18.58 4.35 -21.97
C ARG A 142 18.56 5.83 -22.41
N LYS A 143 17.79 6.19 -23.44
CA LYS A 143 17.57 7.59 -23.83
C LYS A 143 16.89 8.40 -22.73
N GLY A 144 16.03 7.77 -21.93
CA GLY A 144 15.43 8.35 -20.72
C GLY A 144 16.37 8.45 -19.51
N GLY A 145 17.63 8.01 -19.63
CA GLY A 145 18.60 8.02 -18.53
C GLY A 145 18.51 6.84 -17.57
N HIS A 146 17.71 5.82 -17.89
CA HIS A 146 17.61 4.60 -17.10
C HIS A 146 18.77 3.65 -17.40
N ALA A 147 19.23 2.90 -16.40
CA ALA A 147 20.37 2.00 -16.53
C ALA A 147 19.93 0.53 -16.44
N GLU A 148 20.50 -0.30 -17.31
CA GLU A 148 20.23 -1.74 -17.31
C GLU A 148 20.97 -2.43 -16.16
N MET A 149 20.30 -3.37 -15.50
CA MET A 149 20.79 -4.05 -14.30
C MET A 149 20.39 -5.52 -14.34
N GLU A 150 21.35 -6.41 -14.08
CA GLU A 150 21.09 -7.85 -13.97
C GLU A 150 20.46 -8.19 -12.60
N PRO A 151 19.37 -8.99 -12.53
CA PRO A 151 18.69 -9.33 -11.29
C PRO A 151 19.60 -9.91 -10.20
N GLN A 152 20.51 -10.80 -10.59
CA GLN A 152 21.44 -11.46 -9.68
C GLN A 152 22.39 -10.44 -9.06
N ARG A 153 22.92 -9.51 -9.88
CA ARG A 153 23.80 -8.43 -9.42
C ARG A 153 23.07 -7.47 -8.50
N PHE A 154 21.86 -7.06 -8.84
CA PHE A 154 21.05 -6.21 -7.97
C PHE A 154 20.83 -6.84 -6.60
N CYS A 155 20.50 -8.14 -6.56
CA CYS A 155 20.32 -8.87 -5.31
C CYS A 155 21.62 -9.03 -4.49
N GLN A 156 22.79 -8.92 -5.11
CA GLN A 156 24.11 -9.01 -4.46
C GLN A 156 24.63 -7.65 -4.00
N ALA A 157 24.25 -6.58 -4.70
CA ALA A 157 24.77 -5.23 -4.48
C ALA A 157 24.27 -4.55 -3.19
N PHE A 158 23.45 -5.23 -2.36
CA PHE A 158 22.73 -4.66 -1.22
C PHE A 158 22.06 -3.34 -1.59
N PRO A 159 20.90 -3.39 -2.28
CA PRO A 159 20.24 -2.19 -2.80
C PRO A 159 20.13 -1.12 -1.72
N ARG A 160 20.53 0.10 -2.05
CA ARG A 160 20.32 1.23 -1.14
C ARG A 160 18.82 1.46 -0.99
N GLU A 161 18.38 2.08 0.09
CA GLU A 161 16.95 2.33 0.36
C GLU A 161 16.22 3.07 -0.77
N ASN A 162 16.95 3.74 -1.67
CA ASN A 162 16.42 4.52 -2.78
C ASN A 162 16.59 3.88 -4.16
N ASP A 163 17.23 2.71 -4.27
CA ASP A 163 17.46 2.05 -5.55
C ASP A 163 16.20 1.28 -5.97
N THR A 164 15.56 1.73 -7.05
CA THR A 164 14.40 1.05 -7.63
C THR A 164 14.84 0.24 -8.85
N LEU A 165 14.51 -1.06 -8.86
CA LEU A 165 14.66 -1.94 -10.01
C LEU A 165 13.28 -2.24 -10.60
N LEU A 166 13.10 -1.94 -11.89
CA LEU A 166 11.92 -2.32 -12.66
C LEU A 166 12.22 -3.54 -13.53
N VAL A 167 11.58 -4.67 -13.25
CA VAL A 167 11.65 -5.88 -14.07
C VAL A 167 10.51 -5.85 -15.08
N ILE A 168 10.84 -5.85 -16.37
CA ILE A 168 9.91 -5.67 -17.47
C ILE A 168 9.78 -6.99 -18.24
N ILE A 169 8.55 -7.42 -18.48
CA ILE A 169 8.20 -8.61 -19.26
C ILE A 169 7.06 -8.23 -20.22
N ARG A 170 7.03 -8.78 -21.44
CA ARG A 170 5.90 -8.56 -22.34
C ARG A 170 4.67 -9.29 -21.83
N ASN A 171 3.49 -8.68 -21.94
CA ASN A 171 2.25 -9.31 -21.48
C ASN A 171 2.01 -10.67 -22.13
N GLU A 172 2.34 -10.81 -23.43
CA GLU A 172 2.25 -12.08 -24.15
C GLU A 172 3.17 -13.18 -23.59
N ASP A 173 4.29 -12.81 -22.97
CA ASP A 173 5.28 -13.74 -22.43
C ASP A 173 5.04 -14.10 -20.97
N ILE A 174 4.12 -13.42 -20.26
CA ILE A 174 3.88 -13.62 -18.83
C ILE A 174 3.52 -15.08 -18.53
N ALA A 175 2.62 -15.68 -19.30
CA ALA A 175 2.12 -17.02 -19.01
C ALA A 175 3.24 -18.09 -19.01
N SER A 176 4.21 -17.95 -19.91
CA SER A 176 5.29 -18.92 -20.13
C SER A 176 6.59 -18.58 -19.40
N HIS A 177 6.92 -17.29 -19.22
CA HIS A 177 8.24 -16.86 -18.75
C HIS A 177 8.24 -16.20 -17.36
N LEU A 178 7.08 -15.87 -16.78
CA LEU A 178 7.04 -15.17 -15.48
C LEU A 178 7.78 -15.92 -14.37
N HIS A 179 7.67 -17.25 -14.34
CA HIS A 179 8.34 -18.09 -13.34
C HIS A 179 9.82 -18.36 -13.66
N GLN A 180 10.29 -18.01 -14.85
CA GLN A 180 11.67 -18.18 -15.31
C GLN A 180 12.53 -16.95 -15.00
N ILE A 181 11.95 -15.86 -14.51
CA ILE A 181 12.67 -14.64 -14.12
C ILE A 181 13.78 -15.00 -13.12
N PRO A 182 15.05 -14.62 -13.41
CA PRO A 182 16.16 -14.96 -12.54
C PRO A 182 16.00 -14.38 -11.13
N ALA A 183 16.29 -15.19 -10.12
CA ALA A 183 16.20 -14.81 -8.70
C ALA A 183 14.82 -14.25 -8.27
N LEU A 184 13.72 -14.63 -8.95
CA LEU A 184 12.38 -14.06 -8.74
C LEU A 184 11.94 -13.98 -7.28
N LEU A 185 12.14 -15.05 -6.49
CA LEU A 185 11.75 -15.05 -5.07
C LEU A 185 12.55 -14.03 -4.24
N ARG A 186 13.85 -13.85 -4.53
CA ARG A 186 14.70 -12.85 -3.86
C ARG A 186 14.24 -11.45 -4.24
N LEU A 187 14.01 -11.21 -5.53
CA LEU A 187 13.49 -9.95 -6.03
C LEU A 187 12.15 -9.56 -5.38
N LYS A 188 11.19 -10.50 -5.30
CA LYS A 188 9.89 -10.29 -4.65
C LYS A 188 10.01 -9.89 -3.17
N ARG A 189 11.08 -10.25 -2.47
CA ARG A 189 11.29 -9.86 -1.06
C ARG A 189 11.82 -8.44 -0.90
N LEU A 190 12.39 -7.85 -1.95
CA LEU A 190 12.96 -6.51 -1.92
C LEU A 190 11.85 -5.47 -2.18
N PRO A 191 11.67 -4.46 -1.32
CA PRO A 191 10.61 -3.45 -1.49
C PRO A 191 10.86 -2.51 -2.67
N GLY A 192 12.13 -2.29 -3.06
CA GLY A 192 12.51 -1.47 -4.22
C GLY A 192 12.38 -2.17 -5.58
N VAL A 193 11.87 -3.41 -5.63
CA VAL A 193 11.69 -4.14 -6.90
C VAL A 193 10.23 -4.14 -7.34
N LEU A 194 10.02 -3.58 -8.52
CA LEU A 194 8.75 -3.52 -9.23
C LEU A 194 8.77 -4.45 -10.43
N PHE A 195 7.60 -4.93 -10.83
CA PHE A 195 7.44 -5.82 -11.98
C PHE A 195 6.35 -5.25 -12.88
N ALA A 196 6.64 -5.18 -14.18
CA ALA A 196 5.78 -4.56 -15.18
C ALA A 196 5.56 -5.51 -16.36
N GLY A 197 4.30 -5.70 -16.71
CA GLY A 197 3.84 -6.27 -17.96
C GLY A 197 3.60 -5.17 -19.00
N VAL A 198 4.18 -5.29 -20.19
CA VAL A 198 4.08 -4.26 -21.25
C VAL A 198 3.59 -4.86 -22.56
N ASP A 199 2.83 -4.08 -23.33
CA ASP A 199 2.44 -4.41 -24.71
C ASP A 199 3.31 -3.64 -25.72
N SER A 200 3.70 -2.42 -25.35
CA SER A 200 4.54 -1.53 -26.16
C SER A 200 5.73 -0.98 -25.34
N PRO A 201 6.86 -0.66 -25.98
CA PRO A 201 8.01 -0.04 -25.31
C PRO A 201 7.65 1.27 -24.58
N GLU A 202 6.66 2.00 -25.10
CA GLU A 202 6.20 3.28 -24.58
C GLU A 202 5.46 3.15 -23.24
N ASP A 203 4.93 1.96 -22.91
CA ASP A 203 4.12 1.76 -21.70
C ASP A 203 4.88 2.07 -20.41
N VAL A 204 6.20 1.83 -20.42
CA VAL A 204 7.07 2.12 -19.28
C VAL A 204 7.20 3.63 -19.05
N LEU A 205 7.32 4.41 -20.13
CA LEU A 205 7.48 5.87 -20.05
C LEU A 205 6.17 6.57 -19.67
N HIS A 206 5.05 6.06 -20.16
CA HIS A 206 3.73 6.62 -19.89
C HIS A 206 3.09 6.07 -18.62
N HIS A 207 3.75 5.14 -17.93
CA HIS A 207 3.23 4.44 -16.75
C HIS A 207 1.87 3.75 -17.02
N THR A 208 1.67 3.25 -18.24
CA THR A 208 0.48 2.52 -18.68
C THR A 208 0.66 1.00 -18.61
N TYR A 209 1.80 0.53 -18.10
CA TYR A 209 2.12 -0.89 -17.94
C TYR A 209 1.24 -1.58 -16.87
N GLN A 210 1.07 -2.89 -17.01
CA GLN A 210 0.40 -3.72 -16.01
C GLN A 210 1.35 -4.00 -14.82
N GLU A 211 0.98 -3.54 -13.62
CA GLU A 211 1.75 -3.87 -12.42
C GLU A 211 1.58 -5.36 -12.00
N LEU A 212 2.69 -6.08 -11.95
CA LEU A 212 2.76 -7.46 -11.49
C LEU A 212 3.28 -7.51 -10.05
N PHE A 213 2.92 -8.57 -9.30
CA PHE A 213 3.43 -8.84 -7.95
C PHE A 213 3.34 -7.66 -6.97
N ARG A 214 2.19 -6.96 -6.97
CA ARG A 214 1.96 -5.73 -6.21
C ARG A 214 2.13 -5.93 -4.70
N ALA A 215 1.30 -6.79 -4.11
CA ALA A 215 1.30 -7.01 -2.66
C ALA A 215 0.61 -8.33 -2.30
N GLY A 216 0.73 -8.70 -1.02
CA GLY A 216 0.05 -9.86 -0.46
C GLY A 216 0.45 -11.16 -1.14
N GLY A 217 -0.48 -12.10 -1.22
CA GLY A 217 -0.20 -13.40 -1.78
C GLY A 217 -1.37 -14.34 -1.70
N PHE A 218 -1.13 -15.59 -2.07
CA PHE A 218 -2.08 -16.65 -1.82
C PHE A 218 -1.37 -17.91 -1.32
N VAL A 219 -2.11 -18.69 -0.55
CA VAL A 219 -1.68 -19.95 0.02
C VAL A 219 -2.47 -21.07 -0.65
N VAL A 220 -1.81 -22.17 -0.99
CA VAL A 220 -2.41 -23.37 -1.59
C VAL A 220 -1.82 -24.58 -0.87
N SER A 221 -2.57 -25.65 -0.69
CA SER A 221 -2.10 -26.88 -0.04
C SER A 221 -2.01 -28.08 -0.99
N ASP A 222 -1.17 -29.03 -0.61
CA ASP A 222 -0.92 -30.30 -1.33
C ASP A 222 -2.04 -31.34 -1.20
N GLY A 223 -3.20 -30.95 -0.67
CA GLY A 223 -4.31 -31.86 -0.44
C GLY A 223 -4.29 -32.60 0.89
N ARG A 224 -3.19 -32.54 1.65
CA ARG A 224 -2.99 -33.31 2.90
C ARG A 224 -3.03 -32.43 4.15
N ILE A 225 -2.82 -31.12 3.99
CA ILE A 225 -2.77 -30.17 5.10
C ILE A 225 -4.03 -30.22 5.95
N LEU A 226 -5.23 -30.19 5.34
CA LEU A 226 -6.48 -30.22 6.11
C LEU A 226 -6.66 -31.51 6.91
N ASP A 227 -6.06 -32.61 6.48
CA ASP A 227 -6.08 -33.88 7.21
C ASP A 227 -5.11 -33.84 8.40
N SER A 228 -3.87 -33.39 8.15
CA SER A 228 -2.78 -33.47 9.13
C SER A 228 -2.85 -32.41 10.22
N VAL A 229 -3.41 -31.24 9.96
CA VAL A 229 -3.46 -30.16 10.94
C VAL A 229 -4.52 -30.43 12.02
N SER A 230 -4.16 -30.17 13.27
CA SER A 230 -5.11 -30.14 14.38
C SER A 230 -6.03 -28.90 14.31
N LEU A 231 -7.12 -28.90 15.08
CA LEU A 231 -7.99 -27.72 15.20
C LEU A 231 -7.25 -26.48 15.72
N VAL A 232 -6.27 -26.68 16.61
CA VAL A 232 -5.47 -25.60 17.17
C VAL A 232 -4.57 -25.00 16.09
N GLN A 233 -3.89 -25.85 15.32
CA GLN A 233 -3.03 -25.41 14.20
C GLN A 233 -3.84 -24.72 13.11
N LEU A 234 -5.03 -25.23 12.77
CA LEU A 234 -5.91 -24.60 11.80
C LEU A 234 -6.30 -23.17 12.23
N LYS A 235 -6.68 -23.00 13.50
CA LYS A 235 -6.99 -21.67 14.06
C LYS A 235 -5.79 -20.73 14.00
N GLU A 236 -4.58 -21.25 14.21
CA GLU A 236 -3.37 -20.43 14.15
C GLU A 236 -3.00 -20.02 12.71
N ILE A 237 -3.08 -20.93 11.74
CA ILE A 237 -2.89 -20.61 10.30
C ILE A 237 -3.82 -19.47 9.90
N VAL A 238 -5.08 -19.60 10.30
CA VAL A 238 -6.12 -18.61 10.03
C VAL A 238 -5.84 -17.27 10.70
N ARG A 239 -5.44 -17.27 11.98
CA ARG A 239 -5.02 -16.04 12.68
C ARG A 239 -3.84 -15.36 11.98
N ILE A 240 -2.88 -16.14 11.47
CA ILE A 240 -1.75 -15.61 10.70
C ILE A 240 -2.25 -14.94 9.42
N LEU A 241 -3.18 -15.56 8.69
CA LEU A 241 -3.79 -14.99 7.49
C LEU A 241 -4.57 -13.70 7.78
N GLU A 242 -5.29 -13.62 8.89
CA GLU A 242 -5.94 -12.37 9.33
C GLU A 242 -4.91 -11.27 9.57
N LYS A 243 -3.83 -11.55 10.30
CA LYS A 243 -2.74 -10.59 10.55
C LYS A 243 -2.08 -10.13 9.25
N LEU A 244 -1.81 -11.05 8.34
CA LEU A 244 -1.23 -10.74 7.03
C LEU A 244 -2.18 -9.88 6.16
N ASN A 245 -3.50 -10.01 6.35
CA ASN A 245 -4.49 -9.19 5.68
C ASN A 245 -4.61 -7.77 6.24
N ALA A 246 -4.04 -7.47 7.42
CA ALA A 246 -3.99 -6.10 7.93
C ALA A 246 -3.16 -5.16 7.03
N SER A 247 -2.17 -5.71 6.31
CA SER A 247 -1.26 -4.95 5.45
C SER A 247 -1.13 -5.50 4.03
N GLY A 248 -1.98 -6.45 3.63
CA GLY A 248 -1.89 -7.14 2.35
C GLY A 248 -3.20 -7.81 1.93
N ARG A 249 -3.28 -8.28 0.68
CA ARG A 249 -4.42 -9.05 0.16
C ARG A 249 -4.03 -10.52 0.10
N TRP A 250 -4.12 -11.22 1.23
CA TRP A 250 -3.81 -12.64 1.35
C TRP A 250 -5.06 -13.50 1.25
N LYS A 251 -5.00 -14.53 0.40
CA LYS A 251 -6.07 -15.52 0.29
C LYS A 251 -5.57 -16.93 0.50
N TRP A 252 -6.34 -17.77 1.17
CA TRP A 252 -6.12 -19.22 1.15
C TRP A 252 -7.02 -19.85 0.09
N LEU A 253 -6.41 -20.43 -0.93
CA LEU A 253 -7.10 -21.15 -2.00
C LEU A 253 -7.15 -22.63 -1.64
N LEU A 254 -8.35 -23.18 -1.52
CA LEU A 254 -8.56 -24.60 -1.30
C LEU A 254 -8.98 -25.29 -2.59
N HIS A 255 -8.31 -26.37 -2.91
CA HIS A 255 -8.64 -27.17 -4.08
C HIS A 255 -9.98 -27.90 -3.92
N TYR A 256 -10.65 -28.17 -5.04
CA TYR A 256 -11.93 -28.87 -5.04
C TYR A 256 -11.84 -30.21 -4.31
N ARG A 257 -10.76 -30.98 -4.54
CA ARG A 257 -10.53 -32.27 -3.88
C ARG A 257 -10.49 -32.17 -2.36
N GLU A 258 -9.85 -31.14 -1.82
CA GLU A 258 -9.72 -30.91 -0.37
C GLU A 258 -11.09 -30.68 0.27
N ILE A 259 -11.91 -29.87 -0.41
CA ILE A 259 -13.25 -29.51 0.04
C ILE A 259 -14.18 -30.73 -0.06
N LYS A 260 -14.11 -31.47 -1.17
CA LYS A 260 -14.90 -32.68 -1.38
C LYS A 260 -14.63 -33.69 -0.27
N LYS A 261 -13.34 -33.95 0.00
CA LYS A 261 -12.93 -34.87 1.06
C LYS A 261 -13.42 -34.42 2.44
N LEU A 262 -13.21 -33.15 2.79
CA LEU A 262 -13.67 -32.62 4.07
C LEU A 262 -15.19 -32.77 4.24
N LYS A 263 -15.98 -32.55 3.18
CA LYS A 263 -17.44 -32.73 3.21
C LYS A 263 -17.87 -34.18 3.41
N GLU A 264 -17.11 -35.14 2.88
CA GLU A 264 -17.35 -36.57 3.10
C GLU A 264 -17.06 -36.93 4.57
N ASP A 265 -15.93 -36.44 5.12
CA ASP A 265 -15.50 -36.73 6.49
C ASP A 265 -16.40 -36.07 7.56
N VAL A 266 -17.03 -34.92 7.27
CA VAL A 266 -17.97 -34.24 8.19
C VAL A 266 -19.11 -35.16 8.64
N ARG A 267 -19.49 -36.16 7.84
CA ARG A 267 -20.56 -37.12 8.17
C ARG A 267 -20.18 -38.09 9.28
N VAL A 268 -18.89 -38.25 9.54
CA VAL A 268 -18.35 -39.34 10.38
C VAL A 268 -17.42 -38.80 11.49
N ASP A 269 -16.78 -37.64 11.28
CA ASP A 269 -15.81 -37.06 12.21
C ASP A 269 -16.24 -35.68 12.74
N SER A 270 -16.40 -35.60 14.07
CA SER A 270 -16.70 -34.34 14.77
C SER A 270 -15.58 -33.28 14.62
N THR A 271 -14.34 -33.72 14.40
CA THR A 271 -13.19 -32.83 14.15
C THR A 271 -13.29 -32.23 12.76
N ALA A 272 -13.57 -33.02 11.72
CA ALA A 272 -13.87 -32.56 10.37
C ALA A 272 -15.06 -31.57 10.35
N CYS A 273 -16.11 -31.83 11.13
CA CYS A 273 -17.22 -30.89 11.31
C CYS A 273 -16.75 -29.53 11.84
N LYS A 274 -15.94 -29.51 12.91
CA LYS A 274 -15.37 -28.28 13.47
C LYS A 274 -14.43 -27.57 12.50
N LYS A 275 -13.58 -28.30 11.76
CA LYS A 275 -12.71 -27.73 10.71
C LYS A 275 -13.54 -27.06 9.62
N ASN A 276 -14.59 -27.71 9.14
CA ASN A 276 -15.50 -27.16 8.13
C ASN A 276 -16.23 -25.89 8.61
N LEU A 277 -16.67 -25.83 9.86
CA LEU A 277 -17.27 -24.63 10.44
C LEU A 277 -16.30 -23.45 10.45
N ILE A 278 -15.04 -23.68 10.83
CA ILE A 278 -13.98 -22.68 10.76
C ILE A 278 -13.83 -22.21 9.30
N LEU A 279 -13.57 -23.11 8.35
CA LEU A 279 -13.33 -22.70 6.96
C LEU A 279 -14.51 -21.90 6.36
N LYS A 280 -15.76 -22.26 6.69
CA LYS A 280 -16.95 -21.51 6.25
C LYS A 280 -16.99 -20.09 6.79
N SER A 281 -16.62 -19.84 8.05
CA SER A 281 -16.58 -18.47 8.59
C SER A 281 -15.54 -17.61 7.86
N TYR A 282 -14.42 -18.22 7.46
CA TYR A 282 -13.35 -17.54 6.73
C TYR A 282 -13.63 -17.33 5.24
N GLN A 283 -14.49 -18.18 4.67
CA GLN A 283 -15.05 -17.93 3.35
C GLN A 283 -15.94 -16.68 3.37
N SER A 284 -16.80 -16.51 4.38
CA SER A 284 -17.61 -15.28 4.51
C SER A 284 -16.77 -14.02 4.77
N ALA A 285 -15.59 -14.16 5.38
CA ALA A 285 -14.65 -13.07 5.60
C ALA A 285 -13.77 -12.75 4.37
N ASN A 286 -13.98 -13.41 3.21
CA ASN A 286 -13.18 -13.27 1.98
C ASN A 286 -11.66 -13.54 2.16
N ILE A 287 -11.29 -14.30 3.20
CA ILE A 287 -9.92 -14.77 3.45
C ILE A 287 -9.67 -16.10 2.72
N LEU A 288 -10.73 -16.88 2.54
CA LEU A 288 -10.67 -18.21 1.92
C LEU A 288 -11.45 -18.23 0.60
N GLU A 289 -10.87 -18.86 -0.41
CA GLU A 289 -11.47 -19.03 -1.73
C GLU A 289 -11.47 -20.51 -2.14
N LEU A 290 -12.61 -21.00 -2.60
CA LEU A 290 -12.76 -22.38 -3.07
C LEU A 290 -12.46 -22.40 -4.57
N LEU A 291 -11.49 -23.21 -4.98
CA LEU A 291 -11.16 -23.39 -6.39
C LEU A 291 -12.16 -24.34 -7.07
N HIS A 292 -12.36 -24.13 -8.37
CA HIS A 292 -13.04 -25.08 -9.23
C HIS A 292 -12.16 -26.32 -9.43
N TYR A 293 -12.72 -27.35 -10.06
CA TYR A 293 -11.98 -28.56 -10.40
C TYR A 293 -10.79 -28.22 -11.31
N HIS A 294 -9.60 -28.66 -10.92
CA HIS A 294 -8.36 -28.59 -11.70
C HIS A 294 -7.84 -29.98 -12.01
N GLU A 295 -6.96 -30.11 -13.00
CA GLU A 295 -6.34 -31.41 -13.32
C GLU A 295 -5.57 -32.03 -12.14
N CYS A 296 -4.97 -31.21 -11.27
CA CYS A 296 -4.31 -31.70 -10.06
C CYS A 296 -5.28 -32.26 -8.99
N ASP A 297 -6.59 -32.07 -9.15
CA ASP A 297 -7.61 -32.72 -8.31
C ASP A 297 -7.84 -34.19 -8.70
N SER A 298 -7.48 -34.59 -9.92
CA SER A 298 -7.53 -35.98 -10.39
C SER A 298 -6.63 -36.90 -9.53
N ARG A 299 -6.95 -38.19 -9.42
CA ARG A 299 -6.07 -39.19 -8.79
C ARG A 299 -5.52 -40.18 -9.82
N PRO A 300 -4.22 -40.55 -9.73
CA PRO A 300 -3.19 -40.01 -8.83
C PRO A 300 -2.55 -38.73 -9.39
N SER A 301 -2.61 -37.62 -8.62
CA SER A 301 -2.01 -36.36 -9.07
C SER A 301 -0.48 -36.34 -8.87
N THR A 302 0.28 -35.96 -9.88
CA THR A 302 1.75 -35.89 -9.81
C THR A 302 2.25 -34.56 -9.21
N LYS A 303 3.52 -34.50 -8.78
CA LYS A 303 4.14 -33.22 -8.35
C LYS A 303 4.18 -32.19 -9.49
N ALA A 304 4.33 -32.66 -10.73
CA ALA A 304 4.35 -31.82 -11.92
C ALA A 304 2.99 -31.13 -12.14
N GLU A 305 1.88 -31.84 -11.97
CA GLU A 305 0.53 -31.26 -12.07
C GLU A 305 0.26 -30.20 -11.00
N HIS A 306 0.69 -30.43 -9.75
CA HIS A 306 0.56 -29.41 -8.69
C HIS A 306 1.41 -28.18 -9.01
N LEU A 307 2.64 -28.36 -9.49
CA LEU A 307 3.48 -27.24 -9.91
C LEU A 307 2.82 -26.47 -11.06
N GLN A 308 2.31 -27.17 -12.08
CA GLN A 308 1.62 -26.55 -13.21
C GLN A 308 0.37 -25.79 -12.75
N CYS A 309 -0.41 -26.36 -11.82
CA CYS A 309 -1.55 -25.68 -11.22
C CYS A 309 -1.13 -24.40 -10.48
N LEU A 310 -0.08 -24.46 -9.67
CA LEU A 310 0.44 -23.28 -8.96
C LEU A 310 0.94 -22.19 -9.91
N LEU A 311 1.61 -22.57 -11.00
CA LEU A 311 2.04 -21.65 -12.03
C LEU A 311 0.81 -20.97 -12.66
N THR A 312 -0.19 -21.74 -13.09
CA THR A 312 -1.44 -21.21 -13.64
C THR A 312 -2.15 -20.27 -12.65
N LEU A 313 -2.25 -20.63 -11.38
CA LEU A 313 -2.82 -19.79 -10.33
C LEU A 313 -2.05 -18.47 -10.14
N GLN A 314 -0.72 -18.51 -10.21
CA GLN A 314 0.13 -17.33 -10.12
C GLN A 314 -0.07 -16.40 -11.33
N ILE A 315 -0.30 -16.94 -12.53
CA ILE A 315 -0.64 -16.14 -13.73
C ILE A 315 -2.02 -15.52 -13.59
N GLN A 316 -3.04 -16.29 -13.20
CA GLN A 316 -4.40 -15.78 -13.00
C GLN A 316 -4.47 -14.70 -11.91
N ARG A 317 -3.55 -14.74 -10.94
CA ARG A 317 -3.43 -13.79 -9.84
C ARG A 317 -2.11 -13.03 -9.93
N VAL A 318 -1.82 -12.48 -11.10
CA VAL A 318 -0.52 -11.84 -11.38
C VAL A 318 -0.16 -10.70 -10.40
N HIS A 319 -1.17 -10.05 -9.80
CA HIS A 319 -0.96 -9.02 -8.79
C HIS A 319 -0.53 -9.56 -7.40
N ALA A 320 -0.72 -10.86 -7.13
CA ALA A 320 -0.36 -11.47 -5.86
C ALA A 320 1.15 -11.67 -5.79
N ARG A 321 1.81 -10.96 -4.87
CA ARG A 321 3.29 -10.95 -4.80
C ARG A 321 3.85 -12.34 -4.48
N PHE A 322 3.23 -13.07 -3.56
CA PHE A 322 3.69 -14.39 -3.15
C PHE A 322 2.67 -15.49 -3.44
N ALA A 323 3.13 -16.62 -3.96
CA ALA A 323 2.41 -17.89 -3.97
C ALA A 323 3.10 -18.84 -3.00
N VAL A 324 2.38 -19.30 -1.98
CA VAL A 324 2.91 -20.18 -0.93
C VAL A 324 2.23 -21.54 -1.07
N PHE A 325 3.04 -22.58 -1.25
CA PHE A 325 2.54 -23.96 -1.30
C PHE A 325 2.84 -24.69 0.01
N LEU A 326 1.80 -25.12 0.70
CA LEU A 326 1.89 -25.87 1.95
C LEU A 326 1.95 -27.37 1.67
N THR A 327 3.01 -28.01 2.16
CA THR A 327 3.21 -29.46 2.04
C THR A 327 3.08 -30.14 3.39
N GLY A 328 2.33 -31.25 3.46
CA GLY A 328 2.05 -31.98 4.70
C GLY A 328 3.20 -32.84 5.24
N THR A 329 4.36 -32.85 4.56
CA THR A 329 5.56 -33.58 5.00
C THR A 329 6.48 -32.64 5.77
N SER A 330 6.91 -33.04 6.97
CA SER A 330 8.07 -32.42 7.63
C SER A 330 9.27 -32.47 6.67
N PRO A 331 10.05 -31.38 6.51
CA PRO A 331 11.26 -31.43 5.69
C PRO A 331 12.18 -32.54 6.24
N PRO A 332 12.70 -33.44 5.40
CA PRO A 332 13.73 -34.37 5.84
C PRO A 332 14.99 -33.55 6.14
N GLY A 333 15.24 -33.21 7.41
CA GLY A 333 16.43 -32.43 7.76
C GLY A 333 16.47 -31.68 9.09
N PHE A 334 15.44 -31.70 9.93
CA PHE A 334 15.56 -31.20 11.32
C PHE A 334 15.42 -32.37 12.30
N ALA A 335 16.39 -33.29 12.25
CA ALA A 335 16.75 -34.06 13.42
C ALA A 335 17.60 -33.13 14.29
N SER A 336 17.09 -32.78 15.47
CA SER A 336 17.87 -32.09 16.49
C SER A 336 19.14 -32.89 16.80
N PRO A 337 20.31 -32.27 16.90
CA PRO A 337 21.48 -32.97 17.41
C PRO A 337 21.24 -33.32 18.88
N SER A 338 21.42 -34.61 19.18
CA SER A 338 21.46 -35.19 20.52
C SER A 338 22.58 -34.61 21.37
#